data_AF-A0A378T5T9-F1
#
_entry.id   AF-A0A378T5T9-F1
#
_cell.length_a   1.000
_cell.length_b   1.000
_cell.length_c   1.000
_cell.angle_alpha   90.00
_cell.angle_beta   90.00
_cell.angle_gamma   90.00
#
_symmetry.space_group_name_H-M   'P 1'
#
loop_
_entity.id
_entity.type
_entity.pdbx_description
1 polymer ?
#
loop_
_entity_poly.entity_id
_entity_poly.type
_entity_poly.pdbx_seq_one_letter_code
_entity_poly.pdbx_strand_id
1 'polypeptide(L)'
;MKILKILPIFLLIGLFGALPVQASNHQSNNTTSYQRMNELSQDENEFLEKLSQLVKADNQEIDYQEYIQSAKTDNKGIFWYQCAETLSELPDNQQLDIRYNGRLFVANGILTELLKHNPDTPAVLAQKIIVLNYLVHGYSAFSNALMMTTEKEKYENAKHTFTILHQEYKEILDKAIELYPNDEWFLEKREEFEDNF
;
A
#
# COMPACT_ATOMS: atom_id res chain seq x y z
N MET A 1 62.21 -7.37 16.99
CA MET A 1 61.65 -6.19 16.28
C MET A 1 60.23 -6.55 15.85
N LYS A 2 59.13 -5.89 16.22
CA LYS A 2 58.80 -4.86 17.21
C LYS A 2 57.61 -5.41 18.01
N ILE A 3 57.64 -5.19 19.32
CA ILE A 3 56.58 -5.45 20.31
C ILE A 3 55.91 -4.09 20.61
N LEU A 4 54.59 -4.07 20.81
CA LEU A 4 53.82 -3.28 21.82
C LEU A 4 52.32 -3.46 21.47
N LYS A 5 51.45 -4.16 22.22
CA LYS A 5 50.92 -3.94 23.58
C LYS A 5 50.34 -2.53 23.83
N ILE A 6 49.06 -2.49 24.25
CA ILE A 6 48.47 -1.87 25.47
C ILE A 6 47.02 -1.35 25.21
N LEU A 7 46.03 -1.98 25.86
CA LEU A 7 44.72 -1.44 26.34
C LEU A 7 44.97 -0.68 27.69
N PRO A 8 44.03 -0.01 28.41
CA PRO A 8 42.75 0.69 28.11
C PRO A 8 42.53 2.00 28.97
N ILE A 9 41.27 2.47 29.06
CA ILE A 9 40.62 3.27 30.15
C ILE A 9 40.85 4.81 30.17
N PHE A 10 39.74 5.59 30.16
CA PHE A 10 39.37 6.50 31.25
C PHE A 10 37.85 6.79 31.28
N LEU A 11 37.26 6.46 32.43
CA LEU A 11 36.02 7.02 32.98
C LEU A 11 36.16 8.54 33.17
N LEU A 12 35.07 9.28 32.99
CA LEU A 12 34.84 10.45 33.85
C LEU A 12 33.36 10.61 34.20
N ILE A 13 33.16 10.61 35.52
CA ILE A 13 31.96 10.84 36.30
C ILE A 13 31.72 12.35 36.40
N GLY A 14 30.46 12.78 36.39
CA GLY A 14 30.02 14.10 36.83
C GLY A 14 28.69 14.02 37.57
N LEU A 15 28.74 13.95 38.90
CA LEU A 15 27.63 14.08 39.84
C LEU A 15 27.14 15.54 39.95
N PHE A 16 25.81 15.74 40.00
CA PHE A 16 25.05 16.69 40.84
C PHE A 16 23.59 16.17 40.78
N GLY A 17 22.74 16.04 41.80
CA GLY A 17 22.66 16.58 43.16
C GLY A 17 21.18 16.93 43.45
N ALA A 18 20.46 16.00 44.09
CA ALA A 18 19.21 16.06 44.88
C ALA A 18 18.11 17.15 44.64
N LEU A 19 16.85 16.72 44.41
CA LEU A 19 15.67 16.75 45.34
C LEU A 19 14.35 16.52 44.56
N PRO A 20 13.27 16.00 45.20
CA PRO A 20 12.06 15.57 44.51
C PRO A 20 11.09 16.73 44.31
N VAL A 21 10.54 16.87 43.10
CA VAL A 21 9.39 17.75 42.84
C VAL A 21 8.21 16.89 42.41
N GLN A 22 7.28 16.75 43.35
CA GLN A 22 5.95 16.25 43.10
C GLN A 22 5.20 17.38 42.37
N ALA A 23 5.12 17.30 41.04
CA ALA A 23 4.28 18.16 40.23
C ALA A 23 3.04 17.38 39.80
N SER A 24 1.98 17.53 40.58
CA SER A 24 0.62 17.31 40.11
C SER A 24 0.33 18.30 38.98
N ASN A 25 0.29 17.84 37.74
CA ASN A 25 -0.28 18.59 36.63
C ASN A 25 -1.36 17.74 35.96
N HIS A 26 -2.61 18.12 36.23
CA HIS A 26 -3.73 17.85 35.34
C HIS A 26 -3.37 18.41 33.97
N GLN A 27 -3.03 17.53 33.02
CA GLN A 27 -2.76 17.91 31.65
C GLN A 27 -3.72 17.15 30.72
N SER A 28 -4.82 17.85 30.42
CA SER A 28 -5.58 17.85 29.17
C SER A 28 -5.86 16.49 28.49
N ASN A 29 -7.09 16.00 28.67
CA ASN A 29 -7.66 14.83 27.99
C ASN A 29 -8.00 15.06 26.49
N ASN A 30 -7.41 16.04 25.81
CA ASN A 30 -7.76 16.35 24.41
C ASN A 30 -6.86 15.67 23.37
N THR A 31 -5.71 15.10 23.78
CA THR A 31 -4.85 14.34 22.86
C THR A 31 -5.40 12.95 22.56
N THR A 32 -6.22 12.39 23.47
CA THR A 32 -6.72 11.01 23.39
C THR A 32 -8.01 10.82 22.59
N SER A 33 -8.73 11.88 22.22
CA SER A 33 -9.97 11.76 21.43
C SER A 33 -9.70 11.72 19.93
N TYR A 34 -8.86 12.63 19.42
CA TYR A 34 -8.46 12.65 18.00
C TYR A 34 -7.59 11.43 17.62
N GLN A 35 -6.72 10.97 18.52
CA GLN A 35 -5.97 9.72 18.31
C GLN A 35 -6.90 8.50 18.28
N ARG A 36 -7.88 8.41 19.19
CA ARG A 36 -8.90 7.34 19.17
C ARG A 36 -9.80 7.37 17.94
N MET A 37 -10.08 8.54 17.36
CA MET A 37 -10.89 8.63 16.13
C MET A 37 -10.16 8.07 14.90
N ASN A 38 -8.83 8.01 14.93
CA ASN A 38 -8.01 7.43 13.87
C ASN A 38 -7.55 6.00 14.16
N GLU A 39 -7.84 5.47 15.36
CA GLU A 39 -7.58 4.08 15.70
C GLU A 39 -8.65 3.18 15.08
N LEU A 40 -8.19 2.08 14.49
CA LEU A 40 -9.08 1.03 14.01
C LEU A 40 -9.80 0.37 15.18
N SER A 41 -11.08 0.07 14.98
CA SER A 41 -11.84 -0.76 15.91
C SER A 41 -11.28 -2.19 15.97
N GLN A 42 -11.66 -2.94 17.00
CA GLN A 42 -11.28 -4.34 17.11
C GLN A 42 -11.75 -5.15 15.89
N ASP A 43 -13.01 -4.95 15.45
CA ASP A 43 -13.58 -5.63 14.28
C ASP A 43 -12.79 -5.33 12.99
N GLU A 44 -12.34 -4.08 12.80
CA GLU A 44 -11.51 -3.68 11.66
C GLU A 44 -10.13 -4.34 11.68
N ASN A 45 -9.48 -4.36 12.85
CA ASN A 45 -8.18 -5.03 13.00
C ASN A 45 -8.29 -6.54 12.76
N GLU A 46 -9.30 -7.20 13.31
CA GLU A 46 -9.55 -8.63 13.09
C GLU A 46 -9.86 -8.94 11.63
N PHE A 47 -10.54 -8.05 10.93
CA PHE A 47 -10.80 -8.18 9.49
C PHE A 47 -9.50 -8.09 8.69
N LEU A 48 -8.66 -7.07 8.93
CA LEU A 48 -7.39 -6.89 8.22
C LEU A 48 -6.41 -8.05 8.49
N GLU A 49 -6.38 -8.59 9.71
CA GLU A 49 -5.56 -9.75 10.03
C GLU A 49 -5.99 -10.98 9.22
N LYS A 50 -7.29 -11.28 9.17
CA LYS A 50 -7.82 -12.38 8.36
C LYS A 50 -7.55 -12.17 6.88
N LEU A 51 -7.75 -10.95 6.38
CA LEU A 51 -7.44 -10.60 5.00
C LEU A 51 -5.96 -10.84 4.68
N SER A 52 -5.03 -10.41 5.54
CA SER A 52 -3.59 -10.64 5.36
C SER A 52 -3.26 -12.13 5.31
N GLN A 53 -3.91 -12.97 6.13
CA GLN A 53 -3.74 -14.43 6.07
C GLN A 53 -4.20 -15.01 4.73
N LEU A 54 -5.32 -14.53 4.19
CA LEU A 54 -5.85 -14.97 2.89
C LEU A 54 -4.93 -14.54 1.73
N VAL A 55 -4.41 -13.32 1.78
CA VAL A 55 -3.45 -12.80 0.80
C VAL A 55 -2.15 -13.61 0.83
N LYS A 56 -1.58 -13.84 2.03
CA LYS A 56 -0.36 -14.63 2.19
C LYS A 56 -0.50 -16.07 1.70
N ALA A 57 -1.68 -16.66 1.88
CA ALA A 57 -1.99 -18.00 1.37
C ALA A 57 -2.24 -18.03 -0.15
N ASP A 58 -2.18 -16.88 -0.84
CA ASP A 58 -2.51 -16.71 -2.26
C ASP A 58 -3.86 -17.33 -2.63
N ASN A 59 -4.88 -17.11 -1.80
CA ASN A 59 -6.18 -17.71 -2.04
C ASN A 59 -6.92 -16.95 -3.16
N GLN A 60 -6.72 -17.39 -4.40
CA GLN A 60 -7.36 -16.85 -5.61
C GLN A 60 -8.70 -17.54 -5.95
N GLU A 61 -9.32 -18.26 -5.03
CA GLU A 61 -10.70 -18.76 -5.21
C GLU A 61 -11.73 -17.82 -4.56
N ILE A 62 -11.28 -16.95 -3.65
CA ILE A 62 -12.14 -15.97 -2.98
C ILE A 62 -12.56 -14.89 -3.97
N ASP A 63 -13.84 -14.53 -3.90
CA ASP A 63 -14.34 -13.27 -4.44
C ASP A 63 -14.04 -12.16 -3.43
N TYR A 64 -12.96 -11.42 -3.67
CA TYR A 64 -12.54 -10.36 -2.76
C TYR A 64 -13.50 -9.17 -2.80
N GLN A 65 -14.22 -8.97 -3.91
CA GLN A 65 -15.20 -7.91 -4.07
C GLN A 65 -16.40 -8.13 -3.13
N GLU A 66 -16.84 -9.38 -2.96
CA GLU A 66 -17.84 -9.77 -1.97
C GLU A 66 -17.24 -9.78 -0.56
N TYR A 67 -16.04 -10.33 -0.38
CA TYR A 67 -15.39 -10.46 0.92
C TYR A 67 -15.29 -9.11 1.65
N ILE A 68 -14.86 -8.05 0.97
CA ILE A 68 -14.72 -6.72 1.60
C ILE A 68 -16.04 -6.11 2.06
N GLN A 69 -17.17 -6.53 1.49
CA GLN A 69 -18.51 -6.05 1.90
C GLN A 69 -18.93 -6.62 3.25
N SER A 70 -18.28 -7.70 3.70
CA SER A 70 -18.51 -8.29 5.03
C SER A 70 -17.78 -7.54 6.16
N ALA A 71 -16.92 -6.58 5.83
CA ALA A 71 -16.17 -5.81 6.81
C ALA A 71 -17.13 -5.04 7.74
N LYS A 72 -17.01 -5.28 9.03
CA LYS A 72 -17.67 -4.49 10.07
C LYS A 72 -16.81 -3.26 10.34
N THR A 73 -17.10 -2.17 9.65
CA THR A 73 -16.39 -0.91 9.75
C THR A 73 -17.38 0.25 9.86
N ASP A 74 -16.96 1.33 10.50
CA ASP A 74 -17.61 2.65 10.44
C ASP A 74 -17.16 3.46 9.21
N ASN A 75 -16.50 2.81 8.25
CA ASN A 75 -16.05 3.35 6.96
C ASN A 75 -14.97 4.42 7.07
N LYS A 76 -14.03 4.27 8.01
CA LYS A 76 -12.85 5.14 8.09
C LYS A 76 -11.99 5.00 6.83
N GLY A 77 -11.49 6.13 6.31
CA GLY A 77 -10.56 6.14 5.18
C GLY A 77 -9.28 5.34 5.46
N ILE A 78 -8.76 5.39 6.69
CA ILE A 78 -7.56 4.63 7.09
C ILE A 78 -7.77 3.12 7.05
N PHE A 79 -8.96 2.62 7.40
CA PHE A 79 -9.30 1.20 7.29
C PHE A 79 -9.25 0.75 5.84
N TRP A 80 -9.93 1.50 4.96
CA TRP A 80 -9.98 1.19 3.54
C TRP A 80 -8.60 1.30 2.86
N TYR A 81 -7.79 2.27 3.27
CA TYR A 81 -6.40 2.37 2.81
C TYR A 81 -5.58 1.13 3.19
N GLN A 82 -5.62 0.70 4.46
CA GLN A 82 -4.91 -0.51 4.92
C GLN A 82 -5.46 -1.80 4.26
N CYS A 83 -6.77 -1.84 3.98
CA CYS A 83 -7.39 -2.92 3.23
C CYS A 83 -6.82 -3.01 1.81
N ALA A 84 -6.70 -1.87 1.11
CA ALA A 84 -6.10 -1.81 -0.22
C ALA A 84 -4.60 -2.16 -0.22
N GLU A 85 -3.84 -1.67 0.77
CA GLU A 85 -2.45 -2.07 0.97
C GLU A 85 -2.34 -3.59 1.13
N THR A 86 -3.10 -4.18 2.05
CA THR A 86 -3.07 -5.63 2.32
C THR A 86 -3.44 -6.44 1.08
N LEU A 87 -4.48 -6.05 0.33
CA LEU A 87 -4.88 -6.71 -0.92
C LEU A 87 -3.77 -6.71 -1.97
N SER A 88 -2.99 -5.63 -2.02
CA SER A 88 -1.91 -5.44 -2.98
C SER A 88 -0.57 -6.04 -2.58
N GLU A 89 -0.45 -6.59 -1.36
CA GLU A 89 0.73 -7.36 -0.97
C GLU A 89 0.91 -8.57 -1.90
N LEU A 90 2.15 -8.80 -2.30
CA LEU A 90 2.49 -9.99 -3.08
C LEU A 90 2.64 -11.19 -2.12
N PRO A 91 1.97 -12.31 -2.39
CA PRO A 91 2.24 -13.57 -1.70
C PRO A 91 3.68 -14.05 -1.95
N ASP A 92 4.15 -15.02 -1.16
CA ASP A 92 5.52 -15.56 -1.27
C ASP A 92 5.85 -16.11 -2.67
N ASN A 93 4.84 -16.64 -3.37
CA ASN A 93 4.96 -17.14 -4.74
C ASN A 93 4.94 -16.03 -5.81
N GLN A 94 4.77 -14.78 -5.40
CA GLN A 94 4.69 -13.56 -6.23
C GLN A 94 3.59 -13.59 -7.29
N GLN A 95 2.56 -14.44 -7.13
CA GLN A 95 1.45 -14.48 -8.08
C GLN A 95 0.56 -13.24 -7.96
N LEU A 96 0.11 -12.78 -9.12
CA LEU A 96 -0.80 -11.65 -9.26
C LEU A 96 -2.23 -12.18 -9.40
N ASP A 97 -3.11 -11.82 -8.47
CA ASP A 97 -4.55 -12.04 -8.62
C ASP A 97 -5.18 -10.89 -9.42
N ILE A 98 -5.17 -11.03 -10.74
CA ILE A 98 -5.65 -10.04 -11.71
C ILE A 98 -7.12 -10.24 -12.13
N ARG A 99 -7.86 -11.15 -11.49
CA ARG A 99 -9.30 -11.34 -11.78
C ARG A 99 -10.06 -10.07 -11.41
N TYR A 100 -11.18 -9.78 -12.07
CA TYR A 100 -11.99 -8.58 -11.77
C TYR A 100 -12.51 -8.52 -10.33
N ASN A 101 -12.81 -9.68 -9.75
CA ASN A 101 -13.16 -9.83 -8.34
C ASN A 101 -11.97 -10.26 -7.47
N GLY A 102 -10.77 -10.22 -8.04
CA GLY A 102 -9.51 -10.56 -7.41
C GLY A 102 -8.90 -9.40 -6.65
N ARG A 103 -7.85 -9.70 -5.87
CA ARG A 103 -7.29 -8.75 -4.90
C ARG A 103 -6.87 -7.42 -5.50
N LEU A 104 -6.17 -7.44 -6.64
CA LEU A 104 -5.60 -6.22 -7.22
C LEU A 104 -6.67 -5.28 -7.79
N PHE A 105 -7.71 -5.80 -8.44
CA PHE A 105 -8.82 -4.97 -8.90
C PHE A 105 -9.63 -4.38 -7.76
N VAL A 106 -9.86 -5.15 -6.71
CA VAL A 106 -10.57 -4.68 -5.51
C VAL A 106 -9.75 -3.58 -4.82
N ALA A 107 -8.43 -3.74 -4.70
CA ALA A 107 -7.54 -2.69 -4.20
C ALA A 107 -7.62 -1.42 -5.07
N ASN A 108 -7.58 -1.55 -6.41
CA ASN A 108 -7.71 -0.40 -7.31
C ASN A 108 -9.06 0.32 -7.13
N GLY A 109 -10.15 -0.43 -6.94
CA GLY A 109 -11.48 0.12 -6.68
C GLY A 109 -11.54 0.94 -5.39
N ILE A 110 -11.00 0.39 -4.29
CA ILE A 110 -10.92 1.09 -3.00
C ILE A 110 -10.10 2.39 -3.13
N LEU A 111 -8.91 2.33 -3.74
CA LEU A 111 -8.03 3.49 -3.88
C LEU A 111 -8.64 4.58 -4.77
N THR A 112 -9.37 4.16 -5.82
CA THR A 112 -10.15 5.08 -6.66
C THR A 112 -11.18 5.84 -5.85
N GLU A 113 -11.92 5.14 -4.98
CA GLU A 113 -12.92 5.78 -4.12
C GLU A 113 -12.28 6.73 -3.11
N LEU A 114 -11.17 6.33 -2.47
CA LEU A 114 -10.43 7.21 -1.54
C LEU A 114 -9.97 8.51 -2.20
N LEU A 115 -9.46 8.44 -3.44
CA LEU A 115 -9.00 9.61 -4.18
C LEU A 115 -10.12 10.51 -4.72
N LYS A 116 -11.37 10.03 -4.80
CA LYS A 116 -12.50 10.93 -5.11
C LYS A 116 -12.73 11.94 -3.99
N HIS A 117 -12.52 11.53 -2.74
CA HIS A 117 -12.75 12.36 -1.56
C HIS A 117 -11.49 13.11 -1.12
N ASN A 118 -10.31 12.52 -1.30
CA ASN A 118 -9.02 13.11 -0.93
C ASN A 118 -8.01 12.99 -2.09
N PRO A 119 -8.17 13.80 -3.16
CA PRO A 119 -7.46 13.61 -4.43
C PRO A 119 -5.95 13.83 -4.37
N ASP A 120 -5.46 14.44 -3.30
CA ASP A 120 -4.09 14.90 -3.06
C ASP A 120 -3.47 14.20 -1.85
N THR A 121 -3.86 12.94 -1.56
CA THR A 121 -3.20 12.17 -0.49
C THR A 121 -2.03 11.37 -1.06
N PRO A 122 -0.76 11.69 -0.74
CA PRO A 122 0.40 11.06 -1.39
C PRO A 122 0.45 9.55 -1.18
N ALA A 123 0.13 9.07 0.03
CA ALA A 123 0.13 7.64 0.33
C ALA A 123 -0.88 6.86 -0.53
N VAL A 124 -2.08 7.42 -0.75
CA VAL A 124 -3.12 6.78 -1.58
C VAL A 124 -2.72 6.81 -3.05
N LEU A 125 -2.10 7.90 -3.52
CA LEU A 125 -1.56 7.99 -4.88
C LEU A 125 -0.45 6.94 -5.11
N ALA A 126 0.51 6.85 -4.20
CA ALA A 126 1.60 5.88 -4.27
C ALA A 126 1.08 4.44 -4.28
N GLN A 127 0.13 4.12 -3.39
CA GLN A 127 -0.45 2.79 -3.35
C GLN A 127 -1.22 2.45 -4.64
N LYS A 128 -1.93 3.43 -5.22
CA LYS A 128 -2.64 3.24 -6.49
C LYS A 128 -1.68 3.00 -7.66
N ILE A 129 -0.55 3.72 -7.69
CA ILE A 129 0.54 3.49 -8.66
C ILE A 129 1.05 2.05 -8.53
N ILE A 130 1.34 1.56 -7.32
CA ILE A 130 1.80 0.18 -7.10
C ILE A 130 0.79 -0.85 -7.63
N VAL A 131 -0.50 -0.68 -7.30
CA VAL A 131 -1.56 -1.60 -7.76
C VAL A 131 -1.70 -1.58 -9.28
N LEU A 132 -1.70 -0.39 -9.89
CA LEU A 132 -1.81 -0.24 -11.34
C LEU A 132 -0.59 -0.81 -12.06
N ASN A 133 0.61 -0.65 -11.49
CA ASN A 133 1.81 -1.29 -12.00
C ASN A 133 1.64 -2.82 -12.12
N TYR A 134 1.18 -3.47 -11.04
CA TYR A 134 0.91 -4.92 -11.08
C TYR A 134 -0.18 -5.30 -12.07
N LEU A 135 -1.29 -4.57 -12.12
CA LEU A 135 -2.39 -4.85 -13.03
C LEU A 135 -1.98 -4.68 -14.50
N VAL A 136 -1.26 -3.60 -14.84
CA VAL A 136 -0.82 -3.31 -16.22
C VAL A 136 0.18 -4.36 -16.69
N HIS A 137 1.20 -4.68 -15.89
CA HIS A 137 2.15 -5.74 -16.24
C HIS A 137 1.47 -7.11 -16.33
N GLY A 138 0.55 -7.43 -15.41
CA GLY A 138 -0.22 -8.67 -15.42
C GLY A 138 -1.06 -8.83 -16.69
N TYR A 139 -1.80 -7.79 -17.09
CA TYR A 139 -2.61 -7.83 -18.31
C TYR A 139 -1.79 -7.73 -19.60
N SER A 140 -0.65 -7.05 -19.58
CA SER A 140 0.32 -7.09 -20.69
C SER A 140 0.81 -8.52 -20.92
N ALA A 141 1.31 -9.18 -19.87
CA ALA A 141 1.76 -10.57 -19.97
C ALA A 141 0.64 -11.53 -20.36
N PHE A 142 -0.54 -11.38 -19.76
CA PHE A 142 -1.70 -12.24 -20.02
C PHE A 142 -2.21 -12.10 -21.46
N SER A 143 -2.37 -10.87 -21.96
CA SER A 143 -2.79 -10.63 -23.35
C SER A 143 -1.75 -11.13 -24.35
N ASN A 144 -0.45 -10.94 -24.09
CA ASN A 144 0.63 -11.48 -24.92
C ASN A 144 0.60 -13.01 -24.99
N ALA A 145 0.35 -13.69 -23.87
CA ALA A 145 0.19 -15.14 -23.85
C ALA A 145 -1.04 -15.60 -24.67
N LEU A 146 -2.18 -14.91 -24.53
CA LEU A 146 -3.41 -15.23 -25.28
C LEU A 146 -3.27 -15.01 -26.79
N MET A 147 -2.47 -14.02 -27.22
CA MET A 147 -2.16 -13.78 -28.63
C MET A 147 -1.55 -15.01 -29.32
N MET A 148 -0.88 -15.88 -28.56
CA MET A 148 -0.27 -17.12 -29.07
C MET A 148 -1.25 -18.30 -29.12
N THR A 149 -2.51 -18.10 -28.73
CA THR A 149 -3.57 -19.13 -28.68
C THR A 149 -4.65 -18.88 -29.74
N THR A 150 -5.64 -19.77 -29.83
CA THR A 150 -6.83 -19.58 -30.68
C THR A 150 -7.94 -18.76 -29.99
N GLU A 151 -7.74 -18.29 -28.76
CA GLU A 151 -8.76 -17.62 -27.95
C GLU A 151 -8.89 -16.12 -28.26
N LYS A 152 -9.25 -15.78 -29.50
CA LYS A 152 -9.26 -14.39 -30.00
C LYS A 152 -10.09 -13.43 -29.14
N GLU A 153 -11.29 -13.84 -28.72
CA GLU A 153 -12.17 -12.99 -27.89
C GLU A 153 -11.53 -12.67 -26.53
N LYS A 154 -10.91 -13.66 -25.88
CA LYS A 154 -10.24 -13.44 -24.60
C LYS A 154 -9.03 -12.53 -24.76
N TYR A 155 -8.27 -12.68 -25.85
CA TYR A 155 -7.16 -11.78 -26.17
C TYR A 155 -7.64 -10.32 -26.32
N GLU A 156 -8.67 -10.06 -27.12
CA GLU A 156 -9.17 -8.69 -27.32
C GLU A 156 -9.69 -8.09 -26.01
N ASN A 157 -10.39 -8.89 -25.19
CA ASN A 157 -10.83 -8.45 -23.87
C ASN A 157 -9.65 -8.11 -22.96
N ALA A 158 -8.64 -8.98 -22.85
CA ALA A 158 -7.45 -8.74 -22.04
C ALA A 158 -6.67 -7.51 -22.53
N LYS A 159 -6.54 -7.33 -23.84
CA LYS A 159 -5.89 -6.16 -24.45
C LYS A 159 -6.66 -4.87 -24.18
N HIS A 160 -7.98 -4.92 -24.23
CA HIS A 160 -8.82 -3.77 -23.88
C HIS A 160 -8.64 -3.37 -22.41
N THR A 161 -8.66 -4.35 -21.49
CA THR A 161 -8.40 -4.12 -20.06
C THR A 161 -7.01 -3.56 -19.83
N PHE A 162 -5.97 -4.11 -20.47
CA PHE A 162 -4.61 -3.55 -20.46
C PHE A 162 -4.61 -2.07 -20.85
N THR A 163 -5.27 -1.73 -21.96
CA THR A 163 -5.29 -0.35 -22.50
C THR A 163 -5.93 0.63 -21.51
N ILE A 164 -7.04 0.25 -20.88
CA ILE A 164 -7.72 1.08 -19.86
C ILE A 164 -6.80 1.28 -18.65
N LEU A 165 -6.25 0.19 -18.11
CA LEU A 165 -5.39 0.24 -16.92
C LEU A 165 -4.10 1.02 -17.17
N HIS A 166 -3.50 0.88 -18.36
CA HIS A 166 -2.30 1.60 -18.77
C HIS A 166 -2.58 3.11 -18.81
N GLN A 167 -3.71 3.51 -19.41
CA GLN A 167 -4.11 4.91 -19.44
C GLN A 167 -4.38 5.45 -18.02
N GLU A 168 -5.07 4.68 -17.18
CA GLU A 168 -5.30 5.04 -15.78
C GLU A 168 -3.98 5.17 -14.99
N TYR A 169 -3.01 4.28 -15.25
CA TYR A 169 -1.69 4.31 -14.62
C TYR A 169 -0.93 5.59 -15.00
N LYS A 170 -0.94 5.93 -16.29
CA LYS A 170 -0.34 7.16 -16.78
C LYS A 170 -1.00 8.40 -16.13
N GLU A 171 -2.32 8.46 -16.12
CA GLU A 171 -3.06 9.59 -15.56
C GLU A 171 -2.78 9.78 -14.07
N ILE A 172 -2.67 8.69 -13.31
CA ILE A 172 -2.37 8.80 -11.88
C ILE A 172 -0.92 9.24 -11.63
N LEU A 173 0.02 8.79 -12.45
CA LEU A 173 1.42 9.22 -12.39
C LEU A 173 1.57 10.70 -12.71
N ASP A 174 0.96 11.15 -13.83
CA ASP A 174 0.96 12.56 -14.24
C ASP A 174 0.38 13.44 -13.14
N LYS A 175 -0.74 13.03 -12.54
CA LYS A 175 -1.37 13.74 -11.41
C LYS A 175 -0.47 13.78 -10.17
N ALA A 176 0.16 12.65 -9.80
CA ALA A 176 1.04 12.60 -8.63
C ALA A 176 2.24 13.53 -8.80
N ILE A 177 2.84 13.58 -10.00
CA ILE A 177 3.96 14.47 -10.31
C ILE A 177 3.53 15.94 -10.37
N GLU A 178 2.32 16.25 -10.86
CA GLU A 178 1.79 17.61 -10.81
C GLU A 178 1.67 18.12 -9.36
N LEU A 179 1.15 17.27 -8.46
CA LEU A 179 0.98 17.59 -7.04
C LEU A 179 2.30 17.60 -6.27
N TYR A 180 3.24 16.73 -6.63
CA TYR A 180 4.52 16.51 -5.94
C TYR A 180 5.71 16.50 -6.91
N PRO A 181 6.02 17.63 -7.58
CA PRO A 181 6.96 17.66 -8.70
C PRO A 181 8.42 17.39 -8.35
N ASN A 182 8.77 17.41 -7.06
CA ASN A 182 10.13 17.16 -6.56
C ASN A 182 10.23 15.85 -5.78
N ASP A 183 9.18 15.02 -5.75
CA ASP A 183 9.22 13.73 -5.09
C ASP A 183 9.95 12.71 -5.98
N GLU A 184 11.13 12.28 -5.56
CA GLU A 184 11.99 11.38 -6.34
C GLU A 184 11.31 10.04 -6.62
N TRP A 185 10.45 9.55 -5.73
CA TRP A 185 9.78 8.26 -5.91
C TRP A 185 8.75 8.33 -7.04
N PHE A 186 7.95 9.40 -7.14
CA PHE A 186 7.01 9.56 -8.25
C PHE A 186 7.72 9.80 -9.59
N LEU A 187 8.85 10.51 -9.59
CA LEU A 187 9.65 10.73 -10.79
C LEU A 187 10.26 9.41 -11.29
N GLU A 188 10.85 8.61 -10.40
CA GLU A 188 11.38 7.27 -10.71
C GLU A 188 10.29 6.36 -11.30
N LYS A 189 9.08 6.37 -10.70
CA LYS A 189 7.98 5.54 -11.22
C LYS A 189 7.47 5.96 -12.59
N ARG A 190 7.57 7.24 -12.95
CA ARG A 190 7.29 7.68 -14.33
C ARG A 190 8.36 7.19 -15.30
N GLU A 191 9.63 7.27 -14.94
CA GLU A 191 10.72 6.75 -15.76
C GLU A 191 10.56 5.24 -15.98
N GLU A 192 10.29 4.47 -14.92
CA GLU A 192 9.98 3.04 -15.03
C GLU A 192 8.77 2.76 -15.94
N PHE A 193 7.73 3.59 -15.87
CA PHE A 193 6.55 3.43 -16.73
C PHE A 193 6.90 3.64 -18.22
N GLU A 194 7.65 4.71 -18.52
CA GLU A 194 8.08 5.06 -19.89
C GLU A 194 9.07 4.04 -20.49
N ASP A 195 9.89 3.40 -19.65
CA ASP A 195 10.83 2.36 -20.10
C ASP A 195 10.16 1.02 -20.40
N ASN A 196 8.99 0.75 -19.80
CA ASN A 196 8.31 -0.54 -19.87
C ASN A 196 7.17 -0.60 -20.90
N PHE A 197 6.64 0.54 -21.39
CA PHE A 197 5.48 0.62 -22.28
C PHE A 197 5.61 1.69 -23.37
#